data_AF-A0A2H5SCF1-F1
#
_entry.id   AF-A0A2H5SCF1-F1
#
_cell.length_a   1.000
_cell.length_b   1.000
_cell.length_c   1.000
_cell.angle_alpha   90.00
_cell.angle_beta   90.00
_cell.angle_gamma   90.00
#
_symmetry.space_group_name_H-M   'P 1'
#
loop_
_entity.id
_entity.type
_entity.pdbx_description
1 polymer ?
#
loop_
_entity_poly.entity_id
_entity_poly.type
_entity_poly.pdbx_seq_one_letter_code
_entity_poly.pdbx_strand_id
1 'polypeptide(L)'
;MKVRNSEFLNCLGFLLLFIISTYCSLIPNDWVNTDDPKDFGLLEGITYNIVHFVSEKNLVSVGDHVQVGVSDDNNSYQHWSLRKVEGKNNHVYNIINIGSGTNLDNNGKGVYVSSLDHDSNTNPYQHWIFMKIKNNTYNIANVRNESRSLDGSIDSNGKLVYISISNKNNSYQQWLFKPTNYKLITKVVDFNLDVNYGQMLTSNATLLRGNNRIENPTNAIIEQIIDRTEEKSNVFTLQIRKADSFEVGKHVDMTFEIGINIFNLINVKVGNNIGIEGKFSSTEGETNSETVLDTVSYHIQQKVIVPFHTSVIVTTIVDKVNILTPFTARIRITGKADRLSKSGTVVKKANIDNNAILYYLQRKNAKDLFLDKDFYYIKTNGTLGIDGYGFGSVIKTKSISGSTRKKPIILYQILFIILQFIYVVSTY
;
A
#
# COMPACT_ATOMS: atom_id res chain seq x y z
N MET A 1 8.77 33.10 33.39
CA MET A 1 8.51 31.64 33.42
C MET A 1 9.22 31.01 32.23
N LYS A 2 10.46 30.51 32.42
CA LYS A 2 11.26 29.87 31.37
C LYS A 2 10.88 28.39 31.32
N VAL A 3 10.10 27.98 30.32
CA VAL A 3 9.79 26.57 30.09
C VAL A 3 11.03 25.90 29.49
N ARG A 4 11.50 24.83 30.14
CA ARG A 4 12.67 24.03 29.74
C ARG A 4 12.35 23.27 28.44
N ASN A 5 12.93 23.70 27.33
CA ASN A 5 12.96 22.99 26.04
C ASN A 5 14.01 21.84 25.97
N SER A 6 14.69 21.52 27.08
CA SER A 6 15.83 20.59 27.06
C SER A 6 15.43 19.12 26.90
N GLU A 7 14.25 18.72 27.38
CA GLU A 7 13.80 17.32 27.25
C GLU A 7 13.37 16.97 25.83
N PHE A 8 12.72 17.90 25.12
CA PHE A 8 12.28 17.69 23.73
C PHE A 8 13.48 17.66 22.76
N LEU A 9 14.49 18.51 22.96
CA LEU A 9 15.75 18.45 22.20
C LEU A 9 16.56 17.20 22.52
N ASN A 10 16.58 16.75 23.78
CA ASN A 10 17.28 15.52 24.15
C ASN A 10 16.60 14.28 23.56
N CYS A 11 15.26 14.20 23.56
CA CYS A 11 14.53 13.13 22.89
C CYS A 11 14.73 13.14 21.37
N LEU A 12 14.70 14.32 20.73
CA LEU A 12 14.95 14.45 19.30
C LEU A 12 16.40 14.09 18.93
N GLY A 13 17.36 14.51 19.74
CA GLY A 13 18.78 14.16 19.61
C GLY A 13 19.05 12.67 19.82
N PHE A 14 18.41 12.04 20.81
CA PHE A 14 18.49 10.60 21.03
C PHE A 14 17.88 9.82 19.87
N LEU A 15 16.72 10.26 19.35
CA LEU A 15 16.05 9.64 18.21
C LEU A 15 16.90 9.75 16.93
N LEU A 16 17.50 10.91 16.67
CA LEU A 16 18.42 11.14 15.55
C LEU A 16 19.68 10.26 15.66
N LEU A 17 20.29 10.17 16.85
CA LEU A 17 21.45 9.31 17.08
C LEU A 17 21.12 7.83 16.90
N PHE A 18 19.93 7.38 17.34
CA PHE A 18 19.49 5.99 17.20
C PHE A 18 19.15 5.63 15.74
N ILE A 19 18.54 6.56 15.00
CA ILE A 19 18.27 6.40 13.56
C ILE A 19 19.60 6.38 12.79
N ILE A 20 20.51 7.33 13.04
CA ILE A 20 21.82 7.35 12.37
C ILE A 20 22.64 6.09 12.69
N SER A 21 22.65 5.62 13.95
CA SER A 21 23.43 4.42 14.31
C SER A 21 22.88 3.15 13.65
N THR A 22 21.56 3.03 13.51
CA THR A 22 20.95 1.87 12.84
C THR A 22 21.22 1.87 11.34
N TYR A 23 21.16 3.01 10.65
CA TYR A 23 21.53 3.08 9.22
C TYR A 23 23.04 2.93 8.98
N CYS A 24 23.91 3.48 9.84
CA CYS A 24 25.36 3.34 9.71
C CYS A 24 25.87 1.92 10.03
N SER A 25 25.04 1.10 10.65
CA SER A 25 25.34 -0.31 10.98
C SER A 25 25.00 -1.30 9.86
N LEU A 26 24.30 -0.89 8.80
CA LEU A 26 23.93 -1.78 7.70
C LEU A 26 25.02 -1.84 6.62
N ILE A 27 25.12 -2.99 5.95
CA ILE A 27 25.87 -3.11 4.69
C ILE A 27 25.11 -2.29 3.62
N PRO A 28 25.80 -1.40 2.87
CA PRO A 28 25.17 -0.62 1.80
C PRO A 28 24.60 -1.55 0.71
N ASN A 29 23.57 -1.13 -0.01
CA ASN A 29 23.11 -1.89 -1.18
C ASN A 29 23.88 -1.44 -2.42
N ASP A 30 25.19 -1.58 -2.39
CA ASP A 30 26.04 -1.30 -3.54
C ASP A 30 25.96 -2.44 -4.56
N TRP A 31 26.20 -2.11 -5.83
CA TRP A 31 26.29 -3.09 -6.90
C TRP A 31 27.50 -3.99 -6.69
N VAL A 32 27.28 -5.29 -6.77
CA VAL A 32 28.36 -6.28 -6.74
C VAL A 32 29.08 -6.24 -8.08
N ASN A 33 30.36 -5.91 -8.04
CA ASN A 33 31.20 -5.90 -9.23
C ASN A 33 31.54 -7.34 -9.63
N THR A 34 31.15 -7.70 -10.85
CA THR A 34 31.43 -9.01 -11.44
C THR A 34 32.54 -8.87 -12.48
N ASP A 35 32.84 -9.95 -13.22
CA ASP A 35 33.73 -9.88 -14.38
C ASP A 35 33.13 -9.09 -15.57
N ASP A 36 31.84 -8.71 -15.50
CA ASP A 36 31.18 -7.79 -16.42
C ASP A 36 30.93 -6.42 -15.73
N PRO A 37 31.61 -5.34 -16.16
CA PRO A 37 31.47 -4.02 -15.54
C PRO A 37 30.11 -3.36 -15.78
N LYS A 38 29.27 -3.91 -16.67
CA LYS A 38 27.89 -3.44 -16.92
C LYS A 38 26.85 -4.29 -16.20
N ASP A 39 27.28 -5.18 -15.32
CA ASP A 39 26.37 -6.02 -14.57
C ASP A 39 25.75 -5.30 -13.37
N PHE A 40 24.42 -5.34 -13.31
CA PHE A 40 23.61 -4.82 -12.21
C PHE A 40 22.68 -5.93 -11.65
N GLY A 41 23.10 -7.19 -11.75
CA GLY A 41 22.29 -8.36 -11.34
C GLY A 41 22.43 -8.78 -9.88
N LEU A 42 23.36 -8.18 -9.13
CA LEU A 42 23.67 -8.51 -7.74
C LEU A 42 23.91 -7.25 -6.90
N LEU A 43 23.51 -7.31 -5.63
CA LEU A 43 23.61 -6.24 -4.64
C LEU A 43 24.16 -6.78 -3.33
N GLU A 44 24.91 -5.91 -2.66
CA GLU A 44 25.35 -6.14 -1.30
C GLU A 44 24.21 -5.98 -0.29
N GLY A 45 24.33 -6.68 0.83
CA GLY A 45 23.52 -6.44 2.02
C GLY A 45 22.04 -6.82 1.94
N ILE A 46 21.51 -7.29 0.80
CA ILE A 46 20.17 -7.90 0.71
C ILE A 46 20.27 -9.43 0.78
N THR A 47 19.13 -10.11 0.98
CA THR A 47 19.07 -11.57 1.07
C THR A 47 18.67 -12.23 -0.24
N TYR A 48 19.24 -13.41 -0.50
CA TYR A 48 19.03 -14.21 -1.70
C TYR A 48 18.78 -15.68 -1.36
N ASN A 49 17.97 -16.33 -2.18
CA ASN A 49 18.15 -17.76 -2.48
C ASN A 49 19.18 -17.87 -3.61
N ILE A 50 20.21 -18.69 -3.40
CA ILE A 50 21.19 -19.05 -4.43
C ILE A 50 20.75 -20.40 -5.01
N VAL A 51 20.24 -20.40 -6.23
CA VAL A 51 19.55 -21.54 -6.84
C VAL A 51 20.45 -22.23 -7.84
N HIS A 52 20.70 -23.52 -7.67
CA HIS A 52 21.45 -24.31 -8.62
C HIS A 52 20.68 -24.41 -9.95
N PHE A 53 21.33 -24.05 -11.06
CA PHE A 53 20.67 -23.91 -12.36
C PHE A 53 20.06 -25.22 -12.87
N VAL A 54 20.76 -26.34 -12.73
CA VAL A 54 20.30 -27.63 -13.29
C VAL A 54 19.22 -28.28 -12.42
N SER A 55 19.40 -28.28 -11.09
CA SER A 55 18.46 -28.98 -10.20
C SER A 55 17.34 -28.10 -9.66
N GLU A 56 17.38 -26.78 -9.91
CA GLU A 56 16.42 -25.78 -9.42
C GLU A 56 16.25 -25.75 -7.89
N LYS A 57 17.26 -26.25 -7.17
CA LYS A 57 17.29 -26.37 -5.72
C LYS A 57 18.14 -25.27 -5.11
N ASN A 58 17.82 -24.86 -3.89
CA ASN A 58 18.54 -23.81 -3.19
C ASN A 58 19.82 -24.37 -2.54
N LEU A 59 20.89 -23.57 -2.57
CA LEU A 59 22.06 -23.77 -1.73
C LEU A 59 21.63 -23.68 -0.26
N VAL A 60 21.89 -24.72 0.51
CA VAL A 60 21.44 -24.82 1.90
C VAL A 60 22.59 -25.25 2.79
N SER A 61 22.75 -24.56 3.92
CA SER A 61 23.61 -25.00 5.00
C SER A 61 22.89 -26.07 5.83
N VAL A 62 23.54 -27.23 6.00
CA VAL A 62 23.03 -28.33 6.82
C VAL A 62 24.17 -28.84 7.70
N GLY A 63 24.11 -28.49 8.99
CA GLY A 63 25.22 -28.73 9.90
C GLY A 63 26.46 -27.94 9.48
N ASP A 64 27.58 -28.62 9.32
CA ASP A 64 28.87 -28.10 8.89
C ASP A 64 29.12 -28.27 7.38
N HIS A 65 28.10 -28.62 6.60
CA HIS A 65 28.23 -28.82 5.15
C HIS A 65 27.20 -27.98 4.39
N VAL A 66 27.45 -27.82 3.09
CA VAL A 66 26.52 -27.20 2.16
C VAL A 66 26.08 -28.21 1.11
N GLN A 67 24.80 -28.21 0.81
CA GLN A 67 24.20 -29.07 -0.21
C GLN A 67 23.14 -28.29 -1.01
N VAL A 68 22.45 -28.96 -1.94
CA VAL A 68 21.26 -28.40 -2.59
C VAL A 68 19.98 -29.01 -2.02
N GLY A 69 19.03 -28.16 -1.64
CA GLY A 69 17.77 -28.55 -0.99
C GLY A 69 16.54 -27.99 -1.69
N VAL A 70 15.38 -28.60 -1.45
CA VAL A 70 14.09 -28.06 -1.91
C VAL A 70 13.86 -26.68 -1.29
N SER A 71 13.33 -25.75 -2.07
CA SER A 71 13.09 -24.37 -1.61
C SER A 71 12.17 -24.35 -0.39
N ASP A 72 12.59 -23.65 0.66
CA ASP A 72 11.82 -23.37 1.86
C ASP A 72 12.08 -21.93 2.31
N ASP A 73 11.10 -21.05 2.06
CA ASP A 73 11.18 -19.62 2.39
C ASP A 73 11.26 -19.35 3.91
N ASN A 74 10.90 -20.33 4.76
CA ASN A 74 11.00 -20.19 6.21
C ASN A 74 12.37 -20.62 6.75
N ASN A 75 13.18 -21.30 5.93
CA ASN A 75 14.48 -21.80 6.35
C ASN A 75 15.58 -20.75 6.11
N SER A 76 15.97 -20.05 7.18
CA SER A 76 17.05 -19.07 7.12
C SER A 76 18.40 -19.63 6.65
N TYR A 77 18.63 -20.94 6.75
CA TYR A 77 19.85 -21.58 6.25
C TYR A 77 19.90 -21.70 4.71
N GLN A 78 18.80 -21.40 4.01
CA GLN A 78 18.76 -21.25 2.55
C GLN A 78 18.97 -19.81 2.07
N HIS A 79 18.96 -18.86 3.01
CA HIS A 79 19.12 -17.45 2.69
C HIS A 79 20.59 -17.06 2.83
N TRP A 80 21.06 -16.26 1.88
CA TRP A 80 22.45 -15.81 1.80
C TRP A 80 22.49 -14.30 1.53
N SER A 81 23.55 -13.63 1.98
CA SER A 81 23.79 -12.22 1.67
C SER A 81 25.23 -12.00 1.24
N LEU A 82 25.46 -10.93 0.50
CA LEU A 82 26.76 -10.58 -0.08
C LEU A 82 27.34 -9.39 0.67
N ARG A 83 28.62 -9.45 0.99
CA ARG A 83 29.37 -8.36 1.61
C ARG A 83 30.73 -8.24 0.93
N LYS A 84 31.08 -7.04 0.47
CA LYS A 84 32.41 -6.77 -0.07
C LYS A 84 33.49 -6.92 0.99
N VAL A 85 34.62 -7.48 0.58
CA VAL A 85 35.80 -7.60 1.45
C VAL A 85 36.55 -6.27 1.48
N GLU A 86 36.69 -5.67 2.66
CA GLU A 86 37.42 -4.42 2.84
C GLU A 86 38.93 -4.59 2.54
N GLY A 87 39.53 -3.59 1.90
CA GLY A 87 40.98 -3.55 1.62
C GLY A 87 41.48 -4.52 0.54
N LYS A 88 40.59 -5.21 -0.18
CA LYS A 88 40.90 -6.04 -1.35
C LYS A 88 40.47 -5.37 -2.65
N ASN A 89 40.89 -5.93 -3.79
CA ASN A 89 40.41 -5.53 -5.12
C ASN A 89 38.87 -5.46 -5.14
N ASN A 90 38.33 -4.54 -5.93
CA ASN A 90 36.90 -4.17 -5.92
C ASN A 90 35.89 -5.28 -6.28
N HIS A 91 36.32 -6.53 -6.49
CA HIS A 91 35.51 -7.63 -7.02
C HIS A 91 35.42 -8.84 -6.08
N VAL A 92 35.92 -8.72 -4.84
CA VAL A 92 35.98 -9.82 -3.88
C VAL A 92 34.92 -9.66 -2.80
N TYR A 93 34.15 -10.73 -2.58
CA TYR A 93 33.00 -10.74 -1.68
C TYR A 93 33.03 -11.95 -0.76
N ASN A 94 32.48 -11.77 0.43
CA ASN A 94 32.01 -12.87 1.25
C ASN A 94 30.54 -13.20 0.89
N ILE A 95 30.19 -14.48 1.03
CA ILE A 95 28.80 -14.96 0.95
C ILE A 95 28.42 -15.42 2.36
N ILE A 96 27.53 -14.71 3.04
CA ILE A 96 27.15 -14.98 4.42
C ILE A 96 25.86 -15.79 4.46
N ASN A 97 25.83 -16.90 5.20
CA ASN A 97 24.60 -17.62 5.47
C ASN A 97 23.78 -16.90 6.55
N ILE A 98 22.49 -16.70 6.31
CA ILE A 98 21.64 -15.97 7.24
C ILE A 98 21.27 -16.80 8.48
N GLY A 99 21.15 -18.12 8.34
CA GLY A 99 20.82 -19.02 9.45
C GLY A 99 21.97 -19.21 10.43
N SER A 100 23.21 -19.33 9.95
CA SER A 100 24.39 -19.47 10.80
C SER A 100 25.04 -18.13 11.19
N GLY A 101 24.88 -17.09 10.36
CA GLY A 101 25.59 -15.81 10.52
C GLY A 101 27.06 -15.84 10.09
N THR A 102 27.54 -16.95 9.50
CA THR A 102 28.94 -17.15 9.12
C THR A 102 29.12 -17.28 7.60
N ASN A 103 30.37 -17.12 7.14
CA ASN A 103 30.72 -17.10 5.73
C ASN A 103 30.71 -18.51 5.11
N LEU A 104 30.37 -18.56 3.81
CA LEU A 104 30.63 -19.70 2.94
C LEU A 104 32.13 -19.86 2.77
N ASP A 105 32.61 -21.07 3.02
CA ASP A 105 34.01 -21.43 3.11
C ASP A 105 34.28 -22.67 2.24
N ASN A 106 35.56 -22.92 1.94
CA ASN A 106 35.99 -24.09 1.22
C ASN A 106 37.35 -24.59 1.70
N ASN A 107 37.66 -25.85 1.41
CA ASN A 107 38.97 -26.44 1.70
C ASN A 107 39.66 -26.96 0.42
N GLY A 108 39.24 -26.46 -0.74
CA GLY A 108 39.69 -26.91 -2.06
C GLY A 108 39.04 -28.20 -2.57
N LYS A 109 38.19 -28.87 -1.78
CA LYS A 109 37.40 -30.04 -2.22
C LYS A 109 35.91 -29.85 -1.95
N GLY A 110 35.56 -29.53 -0.70
CA GLY A 110 34.19 -29.32 -0.26
C GLY A 110 33.88 -27.84 -0.05
N VAL A 111 32.59 -27.53 -0.02
CA VAL A 111 32.04 -26.23 0.35
C VAL A 111 31.22 -26.39 1.63
N TYR A 112 31.42 -25.49 2.58
CA TYR A 112 30.78 -25.54 3.89
C TYR A 112 30.53 -24.12 4.41
N VAL A 113 29.83 -24.03 5.53
CA VAL A 113 29.68 -22.79 6.27
C VAL A 113 30.74 -22.77 7.38
N SER A 114 31.47 -21.68 7.53
CA SER A 114 32.58 -21.59 8.47
C SER A 114 32.13 -21.72 9.92
N SER A 115 33.01 -22.28 10.78
CA SER A 115 32.82 -22.25 12.23
C SER A 115 33.12 -20.86 12.78
N LEU A 116 32.54 -20.50 13.92
CA LEU A 116 32.76 -19.19 14.54
C LEU A 116 34.24 -18.87 14.80
N ASP A 117 35.06 -19.88 15.07
CA ASP A 117 36.50 -19.73 15.32
C ASP A 117 37.33 -19.48 14.04
N HIS A 118 36.78 -19.80 12.88
CA HIS A 118 37.45 -19.67 11.57
C HIS A 118 36.75 -18.66 10.65
N ASP A 119 35.63 -18.10 11.08
CA ASP A 119 34.89 -17.09 10.35
C ASP A 119 35.64 -15.76 10.36
N SER A 120 36.11 -15.32 9.19
CA SER A 120 36.94 -14.12 9.09
C SER A 120 36.86 -13.48 7.71
N ASN A 121 36.59 -12.18 7.70
CA ASN A 121 36.57 -11.37 6.48
C ASN A 121 37.94 -11.31 5.78
N THR A 122 39.03 -11.74 6.42
CA THR A 122 40.37 -11.77 5.82
C THR A 122 40.75 -13.17 5.30
N ASN A 123 39.96 -14.20 5.58
CA ASN A 123 40.26 -15.57 5.17
C ASN A 123 40.04 -15.76 3.64
N PRO A 124 41.09 -16.04 2.85
CA PRO A 124 40.96 -16.18 1.39
C PRO A 124 40.10 -17.37 0.95
N TYR A 125 39.88 -18.37 1.80
CA TYR A 125 38.96 -19.47 1.51
C TYR A 125 37.47 -19.07 1.59
N GLN A 126 37.19 -17.90 2.17
CA GLN A 126 35.85 -17.32 2.27
C GLN A 126 35.62 -16.18 1.26
N HIS A 127 36.58 -15.99 0.34
CA HIS A 127 36.58 -14.91 -0.65
C HIS A 127 36.13 -15.44 -2.02
N TRP A 128 35.10 -14.81 -2.56
CA TRP A 128 34.40 -15.24 -3.76
C TRP A 128 34.34 -14.12 -4.80
N ILE A 129 34.40 -14.51 -6.06
CA ILE A 129 34.16 -13.67 -7.24
C ILE A 129 32.98 -14.23 -8.03
N PHE A 130 32.24 -13.34 -8.68
CA PHE A 130 31.08 -13.70 -9.49
C PHE A 130 31.42 -13.53 -10.97
N MET A 131 31.32 -14.61 -11.72
CA MET A 131 31.49 -14.59 -13.17
C MET A 131 30.12 -14.63 -13.84
N LYS A 132 29.77 -13.58 -14.57
CA LYS A 132 28.51 -13.42 -15.28
C LYS A 132 28.37 -14.47 -16.38
N ILE A 133 27.22 -15.17 -16.38
CA ILE A 133 26.84 -16.08 -17.47
C ILE A 133 25.75 -15.43 -18.32
N LYS A 134 24.60 -15.14 -17.70
CA LYS A 134 23.46 -14.44 -18.31
C LYS A 134 22.46 -14.01 -17.23
N ASN A 135 21.68 -12.97 -17.47
CA ASN A 135 20.58 -12.53 -16.60
C ASN A 135 20.97 -12.36 -15.14
N ASN A 136 20.61 -13.27 -14.22
CA ASN A 136 21.03 -13.23 -12.81
C ASN A 136 21.76 -14.53 -12.42
N THR A 137 22.38 -15.17 -13.41
CA THR A 137 23.07 -16.45 -13.31
C THR A 137 24.57 -16.25 -13.40
N TYR A 138 25.29 -16.90 -12.49
CA TYR A 138 26.71 -16.72 -12.25
C TYR A 138 27.41 -18.04 -11.99
N ASN A 139 28.68 -18.12 -12.37
CA ASN A 139 29.59 -19.05 -11.71
C ASN A 139 30.19 -18.34 -10.48
N ILE A 140 30.41 -19.09 -9.40
CA ILE A 140 30.94 -18.55 -8.13
C ILE A 140 32.33 -19.17 -7.92
N ALA A 141 33.38 -18.37 -8.08
CA ALA A 141 34.77 -18.82 -8.01
C ALA A 141 35.47 -18.32 -6.74
N ASN A 142 36.41 -19.09 -6.20
CA ASN A 142 37.22 -18.69 -5.06
C ASN A 142 38.50 -17.93 -5.49
N VAL A 143 38.84 -16.85 -4.78
CA VAL A 143 39.96 -15.92 -5.09
C VAL A 143 41.36 -16.54 -4.98
N ARG A 144 41.56 -17.61 -4.18
CA ARG A 144 42.90 -18.18 -3.96
C ARG A 144 43.53 -18.77 -5.23
N ASN A 145 42.75 -18.94 -6.29
CA ASN A 145 43.19 -19.61 -7.49
C ASN A 145 43.67 -18.68 -8.61
N GLU A 146 43.66 -17.35 -8.42
CA GLU A 146 44.10 -16.39 -9.45
C GLU A 146 45.54 -16.60 -9.95
N SER A 147 46.39 -17.35 -9.21
CA SER A 147 47.77 -17.65 -9.60
C SER A 147 48.02 -19.08 -10.10
N ARG A 148 46.98 -19.90 -10.33
CA ARG A 148 47.09 -21.23 -10.94
C ARG A 148 45.95 -21.40 -11.94
N SER A 149 46.19 -22.04 -13.06
CA SER A 149 45.27 -22.24 -14.18
C SER A 149 43.98 -23.05 -13.87
N LEU A 150 43.48 -23.05 -12.62
CA LEU A 150 42.39 -23.86 -12.11
C LEU A 150 41.63 -23.08 -11.02
N ASP A 151 40.85 -22.07 -11.40
CA ASP A 151 39.91 -21.43 -10.48
C ASP A 151 38.87 -22.45 -10.00
N GLY A 152 38.88 -22.79 -8.72
CA GLY A 152 37.84 -23.61 -8.10
C GLY A 152 36.51 -22.87 -8.08
N SER A 153 35.53 -23.37 -8.84
CA SER A 153 34.14 -22.90 -8.85
C SER A 153 33.27 -23.82 -7.99
N ILE A 154 32.25 -23.24 -7.37
CA ILE A 154 31.18 -24.03 -6.74
C ILE A 154 30.44 -24.81 -7.83
N ASP A 155 30.34 -26.12 -7.63
CA ASP A 155 29.72 -27.09 -8.53
C ASP A 155 28.77 -27.99 -7.73
N SER A 156 27.79 -28.58 -8.40
CA SER A 156 26.84 -29.49 -7.79
C SER A 156 26.36 -30.54 -8.77
N ASN A 157 26.32 -31.79 -8.34
CA ASN A 157 25.68 -32.87 -9.11
C ASN A 157 24.16 -32.96 -8.89
N GLY A 158 23.53 -31.92 -8.32
CA GLY A 158 22.11 -31.90 -7.97
C GLY A 158 21.78 -32.50 -6.60
N LYS A 159 22.79 -32.91 -5.84
CA LYS A 159 22.69 -33.34 -4.44
C LYS A 159 23.79 -32.74 -3.57
N LEU A 160 25.05 -33.03 -3.90
CA LEU A 160 26.22 -32.54 -3.15
C LEU A 160 26.77 -31.29 -3.79
N VAL A 161 27.35 -30.40 -2.97
CA VAL A 161 28.07 -29.21 -3.43
C VAL A 161 29.55 -29.37 -3.13
N TYR A 162 30.39 -29.09 -4.13
CA TYR A 162 31.83 -29.28 -4.06
C TYR A 162 32.55 -28.21 -4.90
N ILE A 163 33.88 -28.18 -4.80
CA ILE A 163 34.73 -27.33 -5.63
C ILE A 163 35.23 -28.15 -6.82
N SER A 164 35.05 -27.62 -8.03
CA SER A 164 35.63 -28.20 -9.25
C SER A 164 36.25 -27.10 -10.12
N ILE A 165 36.97 -27.50 -11.17
CA ILE A 165 37.64 -26.56 -12.06
C ILE A 165 36.58 -25.72 -12.78
N SER A 166 36.71 -24.40 -12.71
CA SER A 166 35.79 -23.45 -13.32
C SER A 166 35.70 -23.66 -14.83
N ASN A 167 34.47 -23.79 -15.30
CA ASN A 167 34.10 -23.90 -16.69
C ASN A 167 32.79 -23.15 -16.92
N LYS A 168 32.86 -22.00 -17.59
CA LYS A 168 31.68 -21.16 -17.89
C LYS A 168 30.58 -21.90 -18.67
N ASN A 169 30.95 -22.95 -19.43
CA ASN A 169 30.00 -23.75 -20.20
C ASN A 169 29.37 -24.90 -19.40
N ASN A 170 29.86 -25.19 -18.20
CA ASN A 170 29.30 -26.24 -17.36
C ASN A 170 28.06 -25.72 -16.62
N SER A 171 26.88 -26.21 -17.00
CA SER A 171 25.61 -25.81 -16.39
C SER A 171 25.49 -26.17 -14.90
N TYR A 172 26.21 -27.20 -14.44
CA TYR A 172 26.25 -27.61 -13.03
C TYR A 172 27.02 -26.65 -12.11
N GLN A 173 27.79 -25.73 -12.70
CA GLN A 173 28.48 -24.65 -11.97
C GLN A 173 27.72 -23.33 -11.97
N GLN A 174 26.52 -23.29 -12.58
CA GLN A 174 25.74 -22.08 -12.73
C GLN A 174 24.74 -21.92 -11.60
N TRP A 175 24.70 -20.72 -11.02
CA TRP A 175 23.89 -20.39 -9.85
C TRP A 175 23.08 -19.13 -10.11
N LEU A 176 21.77 -19.23 -9.97
CA LEU A 176 20.81 -18.14 -10.13
C LEU A 176 20.53 -17.48 -8.78
N PHE A 177 20.75 -16.17 -8.69
CA PHE A 177 20.43 -15.40 -7.49
C PHE A 177 18.99 -14.88 -7.57
N LYS A 178 18.16 -15.25 -6.59
CA LYS A 178 16.78 -14.79 -6.45
C LYS A 178 16.64 -14.01 -5.14
N PRO A 179 16.35 -12.69 -5.16
CA PRO A 179 16.20 -11.95 -3.91
C PRO A 179 15.01 -12.45 -3.10
N THR A 180 15.14 -12.41 -1.78
CA THR A 180 14.12 -12.87 -0.83
C THR A 180 13.76 -11.77 0.15
N ASN A 181 12.67 -11.97 0.90
CA ASN A 181 12.28 -11.14 2.06
C ASN A 181 12.24 -9.63 1.81
N TYR A 182 11.77 -9.22 0.62
CA TYR A 182 11.63 -7.81 0.24
C TYR A 182 10.20 -7.45 -0.13
N LYS A 183 9.88 -6.17 0.02
CA LYS A 183 8.60 -5.56 -0.31
C LYS A 183 8.82 -4.14 -0.84
N LEU A 184 8.43 -3.89 -2.08
CA LEU A 184 8.27 -2.54 -2.62
C LEU A 184 6.98 -1.94 -2.07
N ILE A 185 7.08 -0.72 -1.55
CA ILE A 185 5.99 0.03 -0.95
C ILE A 185 5.72 1.21 -1.85
N THR A 186 4.58 1.18 -2.53
CA THR A 186 4.20 2.16 -3.55
C THR A 186 3.00 2.99 -3.10
N LYS A 187 3.02 4.28 -3.45
CA LYS A 187 1.93 5.22 -3.13
C LYS A 187 1.59 6.06 -4.36
N VAL A 188 0.33 5.99 -4.81
CA VAL A 188 -0.21 6.87 -5.85
C VAL A 188 -0.42 8.25 -5.24
N VAL A 189 0.17 9.27 -5.87
CA VAL A 189 0.21 10.66 -5.44
C VAL A 189 0.05 11.60 -6.64
N ASP A 190 -0.11 12.89 -6.38
CA ASP A 190 -0.20 13.95 -7.40
C ASP A 190 -1.30 13.73 -8.44
N PHE A 191 -2.50 13.40 -7.94
CA PHE A 191 -3.67 13.22 -8.77
C PHE A 191 -4.04 14.50 -9.53
N ASN A 192 -4.29 14.34 -10.83
CA ASN A 192 -4.86 15.36 -11.70
C ASN A 192 -6.05 14.76 -12.45
N LEU A 193 -7.26 15.23 -12.13
CA LEU A 193 -8.50 14.75 -12.73
C LEU A 193 -8.83 15.52 -14.01
N ASP A 194 -9.29 14.80 -15.03
CA ASP A 194 -9.94 15.42 -16.18
C ASP A 194 -11.45 15.52 -15.92
N VAL A 195 -11.83 16.57 -15.20
CA VAL A 195 -13.22 16.85 -14.82
C VAL A 195 -14.12 17.17 -16.02
N ASN A 196 -13.55 17.43 -17.21
CA ASN A 196 -14.29 17.74 -18.43
C ASN A 196 -14.53 16.51 -19.32
N TYR A 197 -13.93 15.37 -19.00
CA TYR A 197 -13.96 14.16 -19.83
C TYR A 197 -15.33 13.47 -19.88
N GLY A 198 -16.18 13.67 -18.87
CA GLY A 198 -17.45 12.98 -18.71
C GLY A 198 -18.61 13.90 -18.33
N GLN A 199 -19.83 13.47 -18.64
CA GLN A 199 -21.03 14.17 -18.20
C GLN A 199 -21.19 13.95 -16.69
N MET A 200 -20.79 14.93 -15.89
CA MET A 200 -21.06 14.94 -14.45
C MET A 200 -22.58 14.92 -14.24
N LEU A 201 -23.11 13.82 -13.69
CA LEU A 201 -24.53 13.71 -13.40
C LEU A 201 -24.78 14.27 -12.00
N THR A 202 -25.25 15.53 -11.97
CA THR A 202 -25.76 16.16 -10.77
C THR A 202 -27.26 15.94 -10.64
N SER A 203 -27.68 15.41 -9.49
CA SER A 203 -29.08 15.26 -9.12
C SER A 203 -29.32 15.79 -7.70
N ASN A 204 -30.58 15.96 -7.32
CA ASN A 204 -30.93 16.34 -5.94
C ASN A 204 -31.28 15.08 -5.15
N ALA A 205 -30.68 14.92 -3.97
CA ALA A 205 -31.03 13.87 -3.02
C ALA A 205 -31.66 14.48 -1.76
N THR A 206 -32.65 13.79 -1.18
CA THR A 206 -33.25 14.24 0.09
C THR A 206 -32.37 13.78 1.27
N LEU A 207 -32.03 14.72 2.16
CA LEU A 207 -31.25 14.42 3.36
C LEU A 207 -32.12 13.80 4.46
N LEU A 208 -33.19 14.50 4.85
CA LEU A 208 -34.04 14.13 5.99
C LEU A 208 -34.78 12.81 5.75
N ARG A 209 -34.67 11.88 6.70
CA ARG A 209 -35.47 10.66 6.73
C ARG A 209 -36.81 10.87 7.46
N GLY A 210 -37.84 10.12 7.08
CA GLY A 210 -39.11 10.03 7.81
C GLY A 210 -40.13 11.15 7.55
N ASN A 211 -41.12 11.26 8.45
CA ASN A 211 -42.17 12.28 8.35
C ASN A 211 -41.65 13.63 8.84
N ASN A 212 -41.54 14.59 7.92
CA ASN A 212 -41.08 15.96 8.19
C ASN A 212 -42.23 16.96 8.12
N ARG A 213 -43.46 16.50 8.38
CA ARG A 213 -44.66 17.32 8.48
C ARG A 213 -44.82 17.86 9.90
N ILE A 214 -45.01 19.16 10.01
CA ILE A 214 -45.41 19.85 11.24
C ILE A 214 -46.86 20.27 11.07
N GLU A 215 -47.72 19.87 12.01
CA GLU A 215 -49.15 20.21 12.00
C GLU A 215 -49.46 21.27 13.04
N ASN A 216 -50.20 22.31 12.65
CA ASN A 216 -50.73 23.31 13.57
C ASN A 216 -52.27 23.25 13.58
N PRO A 217 -52.88 22.51 14.53
CA PRO A 217 -54.34 22.45 14.64
C PRO A 217 -54.93 23.68 15.34
N THR A 218 -54.12 24.60 15.85
CA THR A 218 -54.55 25.70 16.72
C THR A 218 -54.92 26.96 15.93
N ASN A 219 -55.50 27.93 16.64
CA ASN A 219 -55.83 29.27 16.11
C ASN A 219 -54.65 30.25 16.23
N ALA A 220 -53.49 29.81 16.72
CA ALA A 220 -52.29 30.63 16.87
C ALA A 220 -51.25 30.26 15.80
N ILE A 221 -50.33 31.17 15.52
CA ILE A 221 -49.10 30.83 14.76
C ILE A 221 -48.17 30.10 15.71
N ILE A 222 -47.62 28.96 15.30
CA ILE A 222 -46.61 28.24 16.08
C ILE A 222 -45.25 28.36 15.40
N GLU A 223 -44.21 28.39 16.23
CA GLU A 223 -42.82 28.30 15.79
C GLU A 223 -42.26 26.95 16.26
N GLN A 224 -41.57 26.25 15.37
CA GLN A 224 -40.87 25.01 15.71
C GLN A 224 -39.49 24.98 15.07
N ILE A 225 -38.51 24.49 15.82
CA ILE A 225 -37.15 24.30 15.33
C ILE A 225 -36.99 22.83 14.92
N ILE A 226 -36.51 22.62 13.70
CA ILE A 226 -35.95 21.33 13.27
C ILE A 226 -34.46 21.41 13.53
N ASP A 227 -33.94 20.49 14.33
CA ASP A 227 -32.52 20.32 14.60
C ASP A 227 -32.19 18.82 14.48
N ARG A 228 -31.48 18.45 13.42
CA ARG A 228 -31.18 17.05 13.10
C ARG A 228 -29.80 16.90 12.50
N THR A 229 -29.17 15.77 12.79
CA THR A 229 -27.94 15.33 12.14
C THR A 229 -28.25 14.12 11.27
N GLU A 230 -27.92 14.20 9.98
CA GLU A 230 -28.13 13.12 9.00
C GLU A 230 -26.78 12.68 8.44
N GLU A 231 -26.54 11.37 8.44
CA GLU A 231 -25.33 10.77 7.86
C GLU A 231 -25.62 10.14 6.50
N LYS A 232 -24.69 10.32 5.57
CA LYS A 232 -24.71 9.71 4.23
C LYS A 232 -23.37 9.05 3.95
N SER A 233 -23.39 7.98 3.16
CA SER A 233 -22.17 7.32 2.69
C SER A 233 -21.89 7.73 1.26
N ASN A 234 -20.71 8.29 1.03
CA ASN A 234 -20.10 8.42 -0.28
C ASN A 234 -19.40 7.10 -0.64
N VAL A 235 -19.28 6.85 -1.94
CA VAL A 235 -18.53 5.72 -2.50
C VAL A 235 -17.53 6.25 -3.51
N PHE A 236 -16.26 5.88 -3.34
CA PHE A 236 -15.19 6.22 -4.26
C PHE A 236 -14.54 4.94 -4.77
N THR A 237 -14.47 4.77 -6.08
CA THR A 237 -13.85 3.58 -6.70
C THR A 237 -12.69 4.02 -7.58
N LEU A 238 -11.48 3.59 -7.23
CA LEU A 238 -10.26 3.90 -7.97
C LEU A 238 -9.80 2.68 -8.76
N GLN A 239 -9.51 2.86 -10.05
CA GLN A 239 -9.01 1.79 -10.93
C GLN A 239 -7.77 2.22 -11.71
N ILE A 240 -6.75 1.37 -11.70
CA ILE A 240 -5.48 1.58 -12.44
C ILE A 240 -5.12 0.27 -13.12
N ARG A 241 -4.75 0.30 -14.40
CA ARG A 241 -4.27 -0.90 -15.10
C ARG A 241 -2.94 -1.38 -14.49
N LYS A 242 -2.78 -2.68 -14.31
CA LYS A 242 -1.53 -3.28 -13.80
C LYS A 242 -0.34 -2.97 -14.72
N ALA A 243 -0.58 -2.88 -16.04
CA ALA A 243 0.43 -2.50 -17.03
C ALA A 243 0.91 -1.04 -16.90
N ASP A 244 0.04 -0.14 -16.42
CA ASP A 244 0.34 1.28 -16.15
C ASP A 244 0.76 1.51 -14.69
N SER A 245 1.00 0.43 -13.94
CA SER A 245 1.37 0.46 -12.53
C SER A 245 2.19 -0.78 -12.15
N PHE A 246 1.73 -1.53 -11.14
CA PHE A 246 2.34 -2.77 -10.68
C PHE A 246 1.25 -3.77 -10.33
N GLU A 247 1.54 -5.06 -10.52
CA GLU A 247 0.72 -6.11 -9.92
C GLU A 247 0.94 -6.14 -8.39
N VAL A 248 -0.12 -5.86 -7.63
CA VAL A 248 -0.11 -5.97 -6.17
C VAL A 248 -0.06 -7.43 -5.75
N GLY A 249 0.85 -7.77 -4.84
CA GLY A 249 1.06 -9.15 -4.42
C GLY A 249 2.19 -9.29 -3.40
N LYS A 250 2.82 -10.47 -3.33
CA LYS A 250 3.86 -10.80 -2.31
C LYS A 250 4.91 -9.70 -2.14
N HIS A 251 5.41 -9.15 -3.26
CA HIS A 251 6.55 -8.21 -3.28
C HIS A 251 6.19 -6.75 -3.52
N VAL A 252 4.92 -6.41 -3.76
CA VAL A 252 4.49 -5.03 -4.02
C VAL A 252 3.24 -4.72 -3.22
N ASP A 253 3.26 -3.66 -2.42
CA ASP A 253 2.08 -3.02 -1.85
C ASP A 253 1.82 -1.71 -2.59
N MET A 254 0.54 -1.37 -2.76
CA MET A 254 0.12 -0.11 -3.36
C MET A 254 -0.97 0.54 -2.53
N THR A 255 -0.77 1.82 -2.24
CA THR A 255 -1.69 2.68 -1.49
C THR A 255 -1.95 3.95 -2.30
N PHE A 256 -2.97 4.71 -1.95
CA PHE A 256 -3.20 6.03 -2.52
C PHE A 256 -3.69 7.00 -1.45
N GLU A 257 -3.49 8.29 -1.73
CA GLU A 257 -4.07 9.39 -0.96
C GLU A 257 -4.53 10.46 -1.95
N ILE A 258 -5.82 10.76 -1.94
CA ILE A 258 -6.43 11.82 -2.76
C ILE A 258 -6.85 12.93 -1.80
N GLY A 259 -6.20 14.09 -1.94
CA GLY A 259 -6.44 15.23 -1.06
C GLY A 259 -7.81 15.87 -1.27
N ILE A 260 -8.35 16.49 -0.21
CA ILE A 260 -9.66 17.18 -0.20
C ILE A 260 -9.86 18.18 -1.34
N ASN A 261 -8.79 18.83 -1.79
CA ASN A 261 -8.83 19.80 -2.89
C ASN A 261 -9.40 19.21 -4.18
N ILE A 262 -9.16 17.92 -4.44
CA ILE A 262 -9.68 17.22 -5.62
C ILE A 262 -11.21 17.13 -5.56
N PHE A 263 -11.77 16.84 -4.39
CA PHE A 263 -13.21 16.74 -4.18
C PHE A 263 -13.91 18.11 -4.14
N ASN A 264 -13.21 19.14 -3.68
CA ASN A 264 -13.70 20.52 -3.74
C ASN A 264 -13.96 20.98 -5.19
N LEU A 265 -13.11 20.58 -6.15
CA LEU A 265 -13.28 20.93 -7.57
C LEU A 265 -14.58 20.41 -8.18
N ILE A 266 -15.10 19.31 -7.66
CA ILE A 266 -16.31 18.64 -8.15
C ILE A 266 -17.49 18.74 -7.16
N ASN A 267 -17.39 19.65 -6.18
CA ASN A 267 -18.43 19.92 -5.18
C ASN A 267 -18.88 18.67 -4.40
N VAL A 268 -17.95 17.77 -4.03
CA VAL A 268 -18.23 16.57 -3.23
C VAL A 268 -17.66 16.73 -1.82
N LYS A 269 -18.51 16.53 -0.81
CA LYS A 269 -18.11 16.55 0.60
C LYS A 269 -17.39 15.26 0.96
N VAL A 270 -16.35 15.36 1.78
CA VAL A 270 -15.64 14.21 2.38
C VAL A 270 -15.77 14.23 3.91
N GLY A 271 -15.72 13.05 4.54
CA GLY A 271 -15.95 12.87 5.97
C GLY A 271 -14.86 13.43 6.88
N ASN A 272 -13.66 13.68 6.34
CA ASN A 272 -12.53 14.25 7.06
C ASN A 272 -11.92 15.44 6.31
N ASN A 273 -11.05 16.22 6.97
CA ASN A 273 -10.46 17.44 6.41
C ASN A 273 -9.23 17.19 5.51
N ILE A 274 -8.86 15.93 5.24
CA ILE A 274 -7.63 15.55 4.56
C ILE A 274 -7.94 15.01 3.15
N GLY A 275 -9.01 14.23 3.00
CA GLY A 275 -9.42 13.59 1.75
C GLY A 275 -9.75 12.11 1.94
N ILE A 276 -9.36 11.27 0.98
CA ILE A 276 -9.53 9.81 1.07
C ILE A 276 -8.19 9.09 0.92
N GLU A 277 -8.02 8.02 1.66
CA GLU A 277 -6.90 7.09 1.52
C GLU A 277 -7.41 5.67 1.31
N GLY A 278 -6.60 4.84 0.68
CA GLY A 278 -6.95 3.44 0.45
C GLY A 278 -5.74 2.58 0.11
N LYS A 279 -5.94 1.27 0.18
CA LYS A 279 -4.93 0.25 -0.13
C LYS A 279 -5.50 -0.71 -1.16
N PHE A 280 -4.84 -0.83 -2.30
CA PHE A 280 -5.22 -1.82 -3.29
C PHE A 280 -4.95 -3.23 -2.77
N SER A 281 -5.93 -4.10 -2.95
CA SER A 281 -5.79 -5.53 -2.73
C SER A 281 -5.37 -6.25 -4.01
N SER A 282 -4.76 -7.42 -3.88
CA SER A 282 -4.47 -8.26 -5.04
C SER A 282 -5.77 -8.78 -5.64
N THR A 283 -5.97 -8.55 -6.93
CA THR A 283 -7.17 -8.94 -7.67
C THR A 283 -6.81 -9.82 -8.85
N GLU A 284 -7.70 -10.74 -9.21
CA GLU A 284 -7.67 -11.40 -10.50
C GLU A 284 -8.04 -10.39 -11.60
N GLY A 285 -7.37 -10.43 -12.76
CA GLY A 285 -7.61 -9.51 -13.88
C GLY A 285 -6.49 -8.49 -14.13
N GLU A 286 -6.74 -7.55 -15.06
CA GLU A 286 -5.74 -6.60 -15.58
C GLU A 286 -5.66 -5.27 -14.82
N THR A 287 -6.56 -5.02 -13.88
CA THR A 287 -6.65 -3.76 -13.12
C THR A 287 -6.48 -3.99 -11.62
N ASN A 288 -5.81 -3.05 -10.96
CA ASN A 288 -5.92 -2.86 -9.53
C ASN A 288 -7.13 -1.97 -9.28
N SER A 289 -8.05 -2.40 -8.40
CA SER A 289 -9.25 -1.65 -8.06
C SER A 289 -9.41 -1.59 -6.55
N GLU A 290 -9.86 -0.45 -6.04
CA GLU A 290 -10.16 -0.27 -4.62
C GLU A 290 -11.42 0.59 -4.48
N THR A 291 -12.28 0.26 -3.50
CA THR A 291 -13.49 1.04 -3.20
C THR A 291 -13.46 1.50 -1.75
N VAL A 292 -13.52 2.81 -1.57
CA VAL A 292 -13.55 3.47 -0.26
C VAL A 292 -14.96 3.95 0.03
N LEU A 293 -15.47 3.59 1.20
CA LEU A 293 -16.71 4.12 1.76
C LEU A 293 -16.35 5.23 2.76
N ASP A 294 -16.95 6.40 2.58
CA ASP A 294 -16.70 7.58 3.41
C ASP A 294 -18.02 8.12 3.95
N THR A 295 -18.11 8.34 5.26
CA THR A 295 -19.35 8.81 5.90
C THR A 295 -19.28 10.32 6.11
N VAL A 296 -20.24 11.03 5.55
CA VAL A 296 -20.41 12.48 5.71
C VAL A 296 -21.63 12.81 6.55
N SER A 297 -21.48 13.78 7.43
CA SER A 297 -22.53 14.22 8.35
C SER A 297 -23.06 15.61 7.98
N TYR A 298 -24.37 15.78 8.02
CA TYR A 298 -25.06 17.04 7.76
C TYR A 298 -25.85 17.45 9.00
N HIS A 299 -25.46 18.57 9.61
CA HIS A 299 -26.24 19.20 10.67
C HIS A 299 -27.23 20.20 10.05
N ILE A 300 -28.51 19.95 10.27
CA ILE A 300 -29.64 20.68 9.68
C ILE A 300 -30.39 21.36 10.82
N GLN A 301 -30.31 22.68 10.87
CA GLN A 301 -31.04 23.50 11.84
C GLN A 301 -31.88 24.56 11.13
N GLN A 302 -33.20 24.53 11.32
CA GLN A 302 -34.12 25.50 10.70
C GLN A 302 -35.30 25.79 11.62
N LYS A 303 -35.57 27.08 11.80
CA LYS A 303 -36.79 27.58 12.42
C LYS A 303 -37.91 27.63 11.39
N VAL A 304 -39.06 27.05 11.73
CA VAL A 304 -40.23 26.91 10.85
C VAL A 304 -41.43 27.58 11.53
N ILE A 305 -42.07 28.48 10.79
CA ILE A 305 -43.31 29.14 11.22
C ILE A 305 -44.48 28.43 10.54
N VAL A 306 -45.44 27.96 11.34
CA VAL A 306 -46.61 27.23 10.83
C VAL A 306 -47.88 28.03 11.15
N PRO A 307 -48.57 28.57 10.13
CA PRO A 307 -49.82 29.31 10.32
C PRO A 307 -50.92 28.47 10.97
N PHE A 308 -51.91 29.15 11.56
CA PHE A 308 -53.06 28.51 12.18
C PHE A 308 -53.79 27.55 11.21
N HIS A 309 -54.25 26.40 11.72
CA HIS A 309 -54.96 25.37 10.96
C HIS A 309 -54.28 24.88 9.65
N THR A 310 -52.95 24.95 9.58
CA THR A 310 -52.18 24.48 8.42
C THR A 310 -51.19 23.40 8.82
N SER A 311 -50.52 22.82 7.83
CA SER A 311 -49.32 22.01 8.06
C SER A 311 -48.19 22.51 7.17
N VAL A 312 -46.96 22.29 7.59
CA VAL A 312 -45.78 22.56 6.77
C VAL A 312 -45.00 21.25 6.62
N ILE A 313 -44.64 20.89 5.39
CA ILE A 313 -43.63 19.85 5.13
C ILE A 313 -42.28 20.52 4.94
N VAL A 314 -41.28 20.01 5.65
CA VAL A 314 -39.89 20.43 5.48
C VAL A 314 -39.13 19.37 4.71
N THR A 315 -38.47 19.79 3.63
CA THR A 315 -37.62 18.93 2.81
C THR A 315 -36.24 19.56 2.74
N THR A 316 -35.22 18.80 3.09
CA THR A 316 -33.83 19.21 2.87
C THR A 316 -33.28 18.43 1.69
N ILE A 317 -32.78 19.15 0.69
CA ILE A 317 -32.13 18.57 -0.49
C ILE A 317 -30.64 18.90 -0.47
N VAL A 318 -29.83 18.00 -1.00
CA VAL A 318 -28.38 18.16 -1.21
C VAL A 318 -28.06 17.74 -2.64
N ASP A 319 -27.02 18.33 -3.21
CA ASP A 319 -26.49 17.88 -4.48
C ASP A 319 -25.93 16.46 -4.33
N LYS A 320 -26.24 15.60 -5.29
CA LYS A 320 -25.67 14.27 -5.43
C LYS A 320 -24.92 14.21 -6.76
N VAL A 321 -23.63 13.89 -6.67
CA VAL A 321 -22.69 13.86 -7.79
C VAL A 321 -22.39 12.40 -8.11
N ASN A 322 -22.68 11.99 -9.34
CA ASN A 322 -22.22 10.73 -9.90
C ASN A 322 -21.30 11.04 -11.09
N ILE A 323 -20.04 10.65 -10.99
CA ILE A 323 -19.04 10.89 -12.03
C ILE A 323 -18.07 9.71 -12.13
N LEU A 324 -17.71 9.38 -13.36
CA LEU A 324 -16.56 8.54 -13.69
C LEU A 324 -15.61 9.40 -14.52
N THR A 325 -14.46 9.74 -13.94
CA THR A 325 -13.47 10.64 -14.57
C THR A 325 -12.10 9.97 -14.63
N PRO A 326 -11.36 10.10 -15.74
CA PRO A 326 -9.99 9.66 -15.80
C PRO A 326 -9.08 10.61 -15.02
N PHE A 327 -7.96 10.07 -14.55
CA PHE A 327 -6.91 10.85 -13.90
C PHE A 327 -5.53 10.48 -14.44
N THR A 328 -4.61 11.41 -14.28
CA THR A 328 -3.17 11.16 -14.32
C THR A 328 -2.58 11.33 -12.93
N ALA A 329 -1.55 10.55 -12.60
CA ALA A 329 -0.90 10.58 -11.30
C ALA A 329 0.55 10.09 -11.40
N ARG A 330 1.25 10.09 -10.26
CA ARG A 330 2.56 9.46 -10.12
C ARG A 330 2.53 8.40 -9.02
N ILE A 331 3.27 7.32 -9.18
CA ILE A 331 3.44 6.31 -8.14
C ILE A 331 4.82 6.49 -7.53
N ARG A 332 4.88 6.97 -6.29
CA ARG A 332 6.12 7.06 -5.50
C ARG A 332 6.50 5.68 -5.01
N ILE A 333 7.78 5.31 -5.13
CA ILE A 333 8.29 3.98 -4.82
C ILE A 333 9.32 4.07 -3.69
N THR A 334 9.13 3.23 -2.68
CA THR A 334 10.09 2.95 -1.62
C THR A 334 10.17 1.45 -1.41
N GLY A 335 11.00 0.97 -0.48
CA GLY A 335 10.99 -0.46 -0.17
C GLY A 335 11.59 -0.81 1.17
N LYS A 336 11.35 -2.06 1.56
CA LYS A 336 11.95 -2.71 2.71
C LYS A 336 12.44 -4.09 2.31
N ALA A 337 13.54 -4.51 2.91
CA ALA A 337 14.06 -5.87 2.77
C ALA A 337 14.72 -6.31 4.07
N ASP A 338 14.90 -7.62 4.23
CA ASP A 338 15.86 -8.11 5.20
C ASP A 338 17.26 -7.69 4.75
N ARG A 339 18.01 -7.05 5.65
CA ARG A 339 19.33 -6.49 5.36
C ARG A 339 20.40 -7.03 6.30
N LEU A 340 21.60 -7.23 5.79
CA LEU A 340 22.75 -7.62 6.60
C LEU A 340 23.35 -6.39 7.30
N SER A 341 23.61 -6.51 8.59
CA SER A 341 24.41 -5.55 9.35
C SER A 341 25.91 -5.79 9.16
N LYS A 342 26.73 -4.79 9.46
CA LYS A 342 28.20 -4.89 9.47
C LYS A 342 28.70 -5.96 10.44
N SER A 343 27.95 -6.24 11.51
CA SER A 343 28.22 -7.32 12.46
C SER A 343 27.80 -8.72 11.96
N GLY A 344 27.25 -8.85 10.74
CA GLY A 344 26.85 -10.15 10.18
C GLY A 344 25.47 -10.65 10.61
N THR A 345 24.71 -9.85 11.37
CA THR A 345 23.33 -10.19 11.76
C THR A 345 22.30 -9.61 10.81
N VAL A 346 21.16 -10.26 10.64
CA VAL A 346 20.06 -9.75 9.80
C VAL A 346 19.15 -8.81 10.55
N VAL A 347 18.91 -7.64 9.96
CA VAL A 347 17.88 -6.68 10.35
C VAL A 347 16.68 -6.85 9.44
N LYS A 348 15.57 -7.36 9.99
CA LYS A 348 14.37 -7.67 9.21
C LYS A 348 13.64 -6.42 8.77
N LYS A 349 13.11 -6.43 7.54
CA LYS A 349 12.28 -5.34 6.96
C LYS A 349 12.89 -3.93 7.16
N ALA A 350 14.20 -3.80 7.05
CA ALA A 350 14.90 -2.53 7.06
C ALA A 350 14.62 -1.75 5.77
N ASN A 351 14.67 -0.42 5.83
CA ASN A 351 14.57 0.40 4.63
C ASN A 351 15.76 0.13 3.70
N ILE A 352 15.47 0.12 2.40
CA ILE A 352 16.47 -0.07 1.34
C ILE A 352 16.76 1.26 0.65
N ASP A 353 17.94 1.37 0.04
CA ASP A 353 18.31 2.55 -0.74
C ASP A 353 17.87 2.45 -2.21
N ASN A 354 18.23 3.46 -3.00
CA ASN A 354 17.84 3.59 -4.40
C ASN A 354 18.40 2.47 -5.30
N ASN A 355 19.60 1.93 -5.03
CA ASN A 355 20.13 0.82 -5.83
C ASN A 355 19.28 -0.43 -5.65
N ALA A 356 18.91 -0.75 -4.42
CA ALA A 356 18.01 -1.87 -4.12
C ALA A 356 16.61 -1.68 -4.70
N ILE A 357 16.05 -0.47 -4.66
CA ILE A 357 14.78 -0.17 -5.32
C ILE A 357 14.90 -0.42 -6.84
N LEU A 358 15.93 0.15 -7.48
CA LEU A 358 16.15 0.00 -8.91
C LEU A 358 16.32 -1.47 -9.31
N TYR A 359 17.09 -2.24 -8.53
CA TYR A 359 17.29 -3.67 -8.72
C TYR A 359 15.97 -4.46 -8.73
N TYR A 360 15.11 -4.22 -7.75
CA TYR A 360 13.82 -4.91 -7.68
C TYR A 360 12.87 -4.48 -8.80
N LEU A 361 12.91 -3.21 -9.21
CA LEU A 361 12.08 -2.68 -10.29
C LEU A 361 12.49 -3.22 -11.67
N GLN A 362 13.80 -3.37 -11.94
CA GLN A 362 14.29 -3.99 -13.16
C GLN A 362 13.77 -5.43 -13.30
N ARG A 363 13.75 -6.19 -12.20
CA ARG A 363 13.20 -7.56 -12.17
C ARG A 363 11.68 -7.62 -12.35
N LYS A 364 10.98 -6.51 -12.15
CA LYS A 364 9.55 -6.35 -12.42
C LYS A 364 9.28 -5.78 -13.81
N ASN A 365 10.31 -5.56 -14.63
CA ASN A 365 10.21 -4.92 -15.95
C ASN A 365 9.47 -3.58 -15.90
N ALA A 366 9.66 -2.81 -14.82
CA ALA A 366 9.05 -1.50 -14.68
C ALA A 366 9.52 -0.58 -15.81
N LYS A 367 8.57 0.12 -16.44
CA LYS A 367 8.82 1.08 -17.52
C LYS A 367 8.65 2.50 -17.00
N ASP A 368 9.21 3.46 -17.74
CA ASP A 368 9.02 4.91 -17.50
C ASP A 368 9.38 5.37 -16.08
N LEU A 369 10.41 4.75 -15.51
CA LEU A 369 10.97 5.09 -14.21
C LEU A 369 11.75 6.40 -14.30
N PHE A 370 11.52 7.31 -13.36
CA PHE A 370 12.32 8.53 -13.22
C PHE A 370 12.57 8.84 -11.74
N LEU A 371 13.64 9.61 -11.49
CA LEU A 371 14.05 10.02 -10.15
C LEU A 371 13.66 11.49 -9.93
N ASP A 372 13.00 11.79 -8.82
CA ASP A 372 12.63 13.15 -8.40
C ASP A 372 12.78 13.25 -6.87
N LYS A 373 13.54 14.24 -6.38
CA LYS A 373 13.78 14.48 -4.93
C LYS A 373 14.05 13.20 -4.14
N ASP A 374 15.02 12.42 -4.60
CA ASP A 374 15.51 11.16 -4.00
C ASP A 374 14.58 9.95 -4.06
N PHE A 375 13.38 10.07 -4.63
CA PHE A 375 12.46 8.95 -4.81
C PHE A 375 12.32 8.55 -6.26
N TYR A 376 12.14 7.25 -6.48
CA TYR A 376 11.73 6.72 -7.76
C TYR A 376 10.22 6.87 -7.96
N TYR A 377 9.85 7.24 -9.18
CA TYR A 377 8.47 7.39 -9.61
C TYR A 377 8.23 6.70 -10.95
N ILE A 378 6.98 6.26 -11.14
CA ILE A 378 6.43 5.99 -12.47
C ILE A 378 5.21 6.86 -12.71
N LYS A 379 4.97 7.26 -13.96
CA LYS A 379 3.72 7.91 -14.35
C LYS A 379 2.63 6.85 -14.42
N THR A 380 1.43 7.20 -14.01
CA THR A 380 0.28 6.30 -14.08
C THR A 380 -0.97 7.08 -14.49
N ASN A 381 -1.98 6.35 -14.94
CA ASN A 381 -3.30 6.87 -15.26
C ASN A 381 -4.35 5.85 -14.81
N GLY A 382 -5.57 6.32 -14.64
CA GLY A 382 -6.65 5.46 -14.16
C GLY A 382 -7.99 6.17 -14.23
N THR A 383 -8.99 5.57 -13.59
CA THR A 383 -10.32 6.15 -13.45
C THR A 383 -10.70 6.25 -11.98
N LEU A 384 -11.37 7.35 -11.64
CA LEU A 384 -11.99 7.60 -10.35
C LEU A 384 -13.51 7.68 -10.56
N GLY A 385 -14.21 6.68 -10.04
CA GLY A 385 -15.67 6.67 -9.90
C GLY A 385 -16.07 7.28 -8.56
N ILE A 386 -17.08 8.14 -8.58
CA ILE A 386 -17.57 8.86 -7.41
C ILE A 386 -19.08 8.78 -7.40
N ASP A 387 -19.64 8.28 -6.30
CA ASP A 387 -21.05 8.46 -5.93
C ASP A 387 -21.07 9.21 -4.59
N GLY A 388 -21.21 10.53 -4.64
CA GLY A 388 -20.99 11.40 -3.51
C GLY A 388 -22.06 12.46 -3.29
N TYR A 389 -22.16 12.94 -2.05
CA TYR A 389 -23.03 14.05 -1.67
C TYR A 389 -22.23 15.35 -1.55
N GLY A 390 -22.82 16.48 -1.97
CA GLY A 390 -22.15 17.77 -2.00
C GLY A 390 -22.13 18.52 -0.67
N PHE A 391 -21.50 19.70 -0.68
CA PHE A 391 -21.37 20.54 0.52
C PHE A 391 -22.68 21.25 0.88
N GLY A 392 -23.34 21.81 -0.13
CA GLY A 392 -24.52 22.66 0.03
C GLY A 392 -25.80 21.86 0.18
N SER A 393 -26.60 22.20 1.19
CA SER A 393 -27.97 21.72 1.32
C SER A 393 -28.96 22.87 1.29
N VAL A 394 -30.10 22.67 0.63
CA VAL A 394 -31.21 23.63 0.60
C VAL A 394 -32.37 23.07 1.38
N ILE A 395 -32.87 23.86 2.34
CA ILE A 395 -34.08 23.53 3.11
C ILE A 395 -35.26 24.23 2.45
N LYS A 396 -36.31 23.46 2.13
CA LYS A 396 -37.56 23.95 1.54
C LYS A 396 -38.71 23.64 2.47
N THR A 397 -39.59 24.62 2.68
CA THR A 397 -40.83 24.47 3.44
C THR A 397 -42.02 24.62 2.50
N LYS A 398 -42.94 23.65 2.51
CA LYS A 398 -44.18 23.73 1.74
C LYS A 398 -45.39 23.69 2.68
N SER A 399 -46.17 24.76 2.67
CA SER A 399 -47.45 24.80 3.38
C SER A 399 -48.47 23.91 2.67
N ILE A 400 -49.21 23.15 3.46
CA ILE A 400 -50.32 22.32 3.06
C ILE A 400 -51.52 22.86 3.83
N SER A 401 -52.52 23.36 3.09
CA SER A 401 -53.80 23.73 3.70
C SER A 401 -54.38 22.47 4.33
N GLY A 402 -54.74 22.55 5.62
CA GLY A 402 -55.51 21.50 6.24
C GLY A 402 -56.77 21.30 5.41
N SER A 403 -57.05 20.07 4.99
CA SER A 403 -58.36 19.74 4.42
C SER A 403 -59.39 20.32 5.37
N THR A 404 -60.29 21.16 4.85
CA THR A 404 -61.45 21.65 5.58
C THR A 404 -62.00 20.48 6.38
N ARG A 405 -61.87 20.51 7.72
CA ARG A 405 -62.61 19.61 8.59
C ARG A 405 -64.04 19.68 8.08
N LYS A 406 -64.55 18.60 7.47
CA LYS A 406 -65.98 18.49 7.20
C LYS A 406 -66.63 18.72 8.56
N LYS A 407 -67.22 19.91 8.73
CA LYS A 407 -67.96 20.29 9.92
C LYS A 407 -68.90 19.11 10.21
N PRO A 408 -68.89 18.51 11.42
CA PRO A 408 -69.83 17.44 11.78
C PRO A 408 -71.26 17.97 11.93
N ILE A 409 -71.58 19.15 11.37
CA ILE A 409 -72.88 19.79 11.44
C ILE A 409 -73.95 18.89 10.81
N ILE A 410 -73.63 18.16 9.74
CA ILE A 410 -74.60 17.27 9.09
C ILE A 410 -74.92 16.05 9.98
N LEU A 411 -73.93 15.47 10.68
CA LEU A 411 -74.18 14.32 11.55
C LEU A 411 -74.96 14.73 12.80
N TYR A 412 -74.64 15.88 13.41
CA TYR A 412 -75.39 16.42 14.55
C TYR A 412 -76.80 16.87 14.17
N GLN A 413 -77.01 17.45 12.98
CA GLN A 413 -78.34 17.80 12.49
C GLN A 413 -79.19 16.56 12.20
N ILE A 414 -78.61 15.51 11.60
CA ILE A 414 -79.31 14.23 11.39
C ILE A 414 -79.64 13.57 12.73
N LEU A 415 -78.71 13.56 13.69
CA LEU A 415 -78.95 12.99 15.03
C LEU A 415 -80.06 13.76 15.77
N PHE A 416 -80.09 15.09 15.65
CA PHE A 416 -81.11 15.93 16.27
C PHE A 416 -82.50 15.73 15.63
N ILE A 417 -82.57 15.55 14.30
CA ILE A 417 -83.81 15.22 13.60
C ILE A 417 -84.32 13.82 14.01
N ILE A 418 -83.42 12.83 14.13
CA ILE A 418 -83.78 11.48 14.58
C ILE A 418 -84.30 11.51 16.03
N LEU A 419 -83.64 12.27 16.92
CA LEU A 419 -84.09 12.43 18.31
C LEU A 419 -85.45 13.13 18.41
N GLN A 420 -85.71 14.15 17.60
CA GLN A 420 -87.05 14.78 17.52
C GLN A 420 -88.11 13.81 17.01
N PHE A 421 -87.78 12.96 16.02
CA PHE A 421 -88.71 11.97 15.48
C PHE A 421 -89.04 10.88 16.51
N ILE A 422 -88.05 10.38 17.24
CA ILE A 422 -88.25 9.40 18.32
C ILE A 422 -89.12 10.01 19.44
N TYR A 423 -88.85 11.25 19.84
CA TYR A 423 -89.64 11.93 20.88
C TYR A 423 -91.12 12.03 20.48
N VAL A 424 -91.43 12.47 19.26
CA VAL A 424 -92.81 12.61 18.76
C VAL A 424 -93.54 11.27 18.69
N VAL A 425 -92.87 10.19 18.25
CA VAL A 425 -93.47 8.84 18.19
C VAL A 425 -93.67 8.24 19.58
N SER A 426 -92.87 8.61 20.58
CA SER A 426 -93.00 8.12 21.96
C SER A 426 -94.04 8.85 22.82
N THR A 427 -94.63 9.96 22.32
CA THR A 427 -95.60 10.80 23.05
C THR A 427 -97.02 10.81 22.45
N TYR A 428 -97.32 9.91 21.51
CA TYR A 428 -98.65 9.73 20.91
C TYR A 428 -99.17 8.31 21.09
#